data_AF-A0A170U2Y7-F1
#
_entry.id   AF-A0A170U2Y7-F1
#
_cell.length_a   1.000
_cell.length_b   1.000
_cell.length_c   1.000
_cell.angle_alpha   90.00
_cell.angle_beta   90.00
_cell.angle_gamma   90.00
#
_symmetry.space_group_name_H-M   'P 1'
#
loop_
_entity.id
_entity.type
_entity.pdbx_description
1 polymer ?
#
loop_
_entity_poly.entity_id
_entity_poly.type
_entity_poly.pdbx_seq_one_letter_code
_entity_poly.pdbx_strand_id
1 'polypeptide(L)'
;HIVKWTDIPVDIGYDEPYLIGALSECVEIKCWNVESGTEITTLPLKARLVCPSRPGLVYLASNELIWALQAVPVHKQIKLLLPEKRFELALKLANITDDSEEEKLKNIYQIQTLYAFDLFHKKNYEKSMNEFSKLNTDPYDVIKLFPELVLEQNET
;
A
#
# COMPACT_ATOMS: atom_id res chain seq x y z
N HIS A 1 3.62 -11.07 -12.03
CA HIS A 1 4.44 -10.50 -10.93
C HIS A 1 4.96 -11.63 -10.07
N ILE A 2 6.23 -11.59 -9.65
CA ILE A 2 6.87 -12.62 -8.81
C ILE A 2 7.06 -12.02 -7.42
N VAL A 3 6.59 -12.71 -6.39
CA VAL A 3 6.88 -12.36 -4.99
C VAL A 3 8.08 -13.19 -4.54
N LYS A 4 9.13 -12.51 -4.08
CA LYS A 4 10.32 -13.14 -3.52
C LYS A 4 10.18 -13.25 -2.00
N TRP A 5 10.40 -14.42 -1.45
CA TRP A 5 10.48 -14.70 -0.02
C TRP A 5 11.96 -14.68 0.42
N THR A 6 12.25 -14.42 1.70
CA THR A 6 13.64 -14.46 2.17
C THR A 6 14.16 -15.89 2.33
N ASP A 7 13.25 -16.84 2.59
CA ASP A 7 13.51 -18.28 2.64
C ASP A 7 12.35 -19.05 1.97
N ILE A 8 12.49 -20.36 1.81
CA ILE A 8 11.49 -21.25 1.23
C ILE A 8 10.25 -21.27 2.16
N PRO A 9 9.07 -20.83 1.69
CA PRO A 9 7.86 -20.92 2.49
C PRO A 9 7.44 -22.38 2.69
N VAL A 10 7.14 -22.72 3.93
CA VAL A 10 6.54 -24.00 4.34
C VAL A 10 5.07 -24.04 3.95
N ASP A 11 4.37 -22.92 4.11
CA ASP A 11 2.96 -22.76 3.74
C ASP A 11 2.68 -21.30 3.38
N ILE A 12 1.64 -21.06 2.57
CA ILE A 12 1.26 -19.73 2.09
C ILE A 12 -0.25 -19.56 2.17
N GLY A 13 -0.68 -18.46 2.79
CA GLY A 13 -2.07 -18.00 2.80
C GLY A 13 -2.25 -16.70 2.02
N TYR A 14 -3.47 -16.49 1.52
CA TYR A 14 -3.89 -15.24 0.90
C TYR A 14 -5.09 -14.67 1.66
N ASP A 15 -5.00 -13.40 2.04
CA ASP A 15 -6.08 -12.60 2.62
C ASP A 15 -5.96 -11.20 2.02
N GLU A 16 -6.85 -10.86 1.08
CA GLU A 16 -6.70 -9.69 0.22
C GLU A 16 -6.42 -8.39 1.01
N PRO A 17 -5.36 -7.63 0.69
CA PRO A 17 -4.41 -7.75 -0.43
C PRO A 17 -3.08 -8.40 -0.05
N TYR A 18 -3.06 -9.12 1.08
CA TYR A 18 -1.89 -9.66 1.75
C TYR A 18 -1.64 -11.15 1.41
N LEU A 19 -0.37 -11.45 1.17
CA LEU A 19 0.18 -12.79 1.12
C LEU A 19 0.92 -13.03 2.43
N ILE A 20 0.60 -14.14 3.09
CA ILE A 20 1.21 -14.56 4.34
C ILE A 20 2.02 -15.81 4.05
N GLY A 21 3.34 -15.70 4.09
CA GLY A 21 4.25 -16.83 3.94
C GLY A 21 4.73 -17.28 5.32
N ALA A 22 4.48 -18.53 5.69
CA ALA A 22 5.13 -19.15 6.83
C ALA A 22 6.47 -19.73 6.38
N LEU A 23 7.57 -19.19 6.87
CA LEU A 23 8.93 -19.64 6.60
C LEU A 23 9.41 -20.54 7.75
N SER A 24 10.61 -21.08 7.61
CA SER A 24 11.25 -21.97 8.61
C SER A 24 11.31 -21.34 10.01
N GLU A 25 11.65 -20.04 10.08
CA GLU A 25 11.95 -19.33 11.34
C GLU A 25 11.02 -18.13 11.61
N CYS A 26 10.25 -17.68 10.62
CA CYS A 26 9.41 -16.49 10.72
C CYS A 26 8.15 -16.58 9.86
N VAL A 27 7.25 -15.62 10.01
CA VAL A 27 6.13 -15.41 9.08
C VAL A 27 6.30 -14.05 8.41
N GLU A 28 6.32 -14.05 7.09
CA GLU A 28 6.41 -12.83 6.28
C GLU A 28 5.04 -12.43 5.75
N ILE A 29 4.69 -11.17 5.91
CA ILE A 29 3.47 -10.59 5.36
C ILE A 29 3.86 -9.63 4.25
N LYS A 30 3.33 -9.91 3.05
CA LYS A 30 3.67 -9.21 1.81
C LYS A 30 2.43 -8.71 1.09
N CYS A 31 2.50 -7.59 0.38
CA CYS A 31 1.39 -7.12 -0.45
C CYS A 31 1.54 -7.59 -1.90
N TRP A 32 0.53 -8.26 -2.44
CA TRP A 32 0.52 -8.60 -3.86
C TRP A 32 0.46 -7.34 -4.75
N ASN A 33 1.21 -7.30 -5.84
CA ASN A 33 1.10 -6.27 -6.88
C ASN A 33 1.36 -4.81 -6.42
N VAL A 34 2.45 -4.58 -5.70
CA VAL A 34 2.96 -3.24 -5.32
C VAL A 34 4.38 -3.08 -5.87
N GLU A 35 4.66 -2.01 -6.62
CA GLU A 35 5.97 -1.76 -7.25
C GLU A 35 7.00 -1.31 -6.20
N SER A 36 6.55 -0.54 -5.21
CA SER A 36 7.39 0.11 -4.19
C SER A 36 8.02 -0.82 -3.13
N GLY A 37 7.85 -2.13 -3.26
CA GLY A 37 8.33 -3.12 -2.30
C GLY A 37 7.19 -3.93 -1.71
N THR A 38 7.31 -5.26 -1.83
CA THR A 38 6.27 -6.21 -1.46
C THR A 38 6.24 -6.47 0.05
N GLU A 39 7.28 -6.12 0.81
CA GLU A 39 7.42 -6.49 2.22
C GLU A 39 6.74 -5.48 3.15
N ILE A 40 5.76 -5.96 3.92
CA ILE A 40 5.04 -5.13 4.88
C ILE A 40 5.68 -5.27 6.25
N THR A 41 5.76 -6.51 6.73
CA THR A 41 6.17 -6.88 8.09
C THR A 41 6.63 -8.33 8.12
N THR A 42 7.57 -8.62 9.02
CA THR A 42 8.01 -9.97 9.36
C THR A 42 7.78 -10.22 10.85
N LEU A 43 7.20 -11.36 11.18
CA LEU A 43 6.86 -11.78 12.53
C LEU A 43 7.80 -12.93 12.95
N PRO A 44 8.49 -12.85 14.10
CA PRO A 44 9.41 -13.88 14.56
C PRO A 44 8.66 -15.07 15.19
N LEU A 45 7.80 -15.73 14.40
CA LEU A 45 6.99 -16.89 14.78
C LEU A 45 7.32 -18.06 13.86
N LYS A 46 7.41 -19.27 14.43
CA LYS A 46 7.58 -20.51 13.67
C LYS A 46 6.24 -21.16 13.39
N ALA A 47 5.54 -20.68 12.36
CA ALA A 47 4.31 -21.30 11.89
C ALA A 47 4.62 -22.39 10.86
N ARG A 48 3.81 -23.45 10.85
CA ARG A 48 3.87 -24.53 9.85
C ARG A 48 2.62 -24.58 8.98
N LEU A 49 1.53 -24.00 9.44
CA LEU A 49 0.25 -23.92 8.73
C LEU A 49 -0.25 -22.49 8.74
N VAL A 50 -0.77 -22.06 7.60
CA VAL A 50 -1.48 -20.79 7.40
C VAL A 50 -2.90 -21.12 6.96
N CYS A 51 -3.88 -20.78 7.79
CA CYS A 51 -5.28 -21.07 7.55
C CYS A 51 -6.09 -19.75 7.53
N PRO A 52 -6.31 -19.16 6.34
CA PRO A 52 -7.24 -18.05 6.18
C PRO A 52 -8.66 -18.49 6.57
N SER A 53 -9.35 -17.71 7.41
CA SER A 53 -10.70 -18.04 7.88
C SER A 53 -11.77 -17.15 7.24
N ARG A 54 -11.68 -15.84 7.50
CA ARG A 54 -12.57 -14.81 6.96
C ARG A 54 -11.74 -13.56 6.67
N PRO A 55 -12.23 -12.61 5.85
CA PRO A 55 -11.47 -11.41 5.51
C PRO A 55 -10.93 -10.72 6.76
N GLY A 56 -9.60 -10.57 6.83
CA GLY A 56 -8.90 -9.97 7.95
C GLY A 56 -8.68 -10.89 9.16
N LEU A 57 -8.93 -12.20 9.08
CA LEU A 57 -8.62 -13.16 10.14
C LEU A 57 -7.96 -14.43 9.57
N VAL A 58 -6.71 -14.64 9.99
CA VAL A 58 -5.88 -15.78 9.56
C VAL A 58 -5.33 -16.49 10.78
N TYR A 59 -5.48 -17.81 10.84
CA TYR A 59 -4.87 -18.63 11.88
C TYR A 59 -3.52 -19.16 11.42
N LEU A 60 -2.54 -19.05 12.30
CA LEU A 60 -1.22 -19.66 12.14
C LEU A 60 -1.08 -20.76 13.18
N ALA A 61 -0.58 -21.92 12.79
CA ALA A 61 -0.35 -23.01 13.73
C ALA A 61 1.08 -23.52 13.65
N SER A 62 1.66 -23.77 14.82
CA SER A 62 2.87 -24.57 15.01
C SER A 62 2.48 -25.93 15.58
N ASN A 63 3.47 -26.72 16.01
CA ASN A 63 3.20 -27.99 16.69
C ASN A 63 2.56 -27.80 18.08
N GLU A 64 2.74 -26.63 18.71
CA GLU A 64 2.38 -26.42 20.12
C GLU A 64 1.41 -25.25 20.33
N LEU A 65 1.45 -24.25 19.44
CA LEU A 65 0.72 -22.99 19.58
C LEU A 65 -0.08 -22.67 18.33
N ILE A 66 -1.22 -22.02 18.53
CA ILE A 66 -2.04 -21.42 17.48
C ILE A 66 -2.09 -19.91 17.74
N TRP A 67 -1.81 -19.13 16.71
CA TRP A 67 -1.93 -17.68 16.71
C TRP A 67 -3.09 -17.25 15.81
N ALA A 68 -3.80 -16.21 16.22
CA ALA A 68 -4.81 -15.56 15.41
C ALA A 68 -4.27 -14.20 14.95
N LEU A 69 -3.99 -14.07 13.66
CA LEU A 69 -3.67 -12.80 13.02
C LEU A 69 -4.97 -12.09 12.66
N GLN A 70 -5.22 -10.97 13.34
CA GLN A 70 -6.35 -10.09 13.04
C GLN A 70 -5.84 -8.85 12.30
N ALA A 71 -6.39 -8.60 11.12
CA ALA A 71 -6.08 -7.40 10.36
C ALA A 71 -6.54 -6.15 11.13
N VAL A 72 -5.68 -5.13 11.13
CA VAL A 72 -6.02 -3.81 11.63
C VAL A 72 -7.06 -3.18 10.69
N PRO A 73 -8.06 -2.43 11.18
CA PRO A 73 -9.02 -1.77 10.30
C PRO A 73 -8.35 -0.88 9.24
N VAL A 74 -8.84 -0.93 8.00
CA VAL A 74 -8.23 -0.27 6.83
C VAL A 74 -7.99 1.23 7.05
N HIS A 75 -8.94 1.95 7.65
CA HIS A 75 -8.81 3.37 7.95
C HIS A 75 -7.60 3.69 8.87
N LYS A 76 -7.24 2.78 9.78
CA LYS A 76 -6.04 2.93 10.62
C LYS A 76 -4.78 2.58 9.83
N GLN A 77 -4.84 1.52 9.00
CA GLN A 77 -3.72 1.14 8.15
C GLN A 77 -3.32 2.29 7.21
N ILE A 78 -4.29 2.91 6.51
CA ILE A 78 -4.03 4.06 5.63
C ILE A 78 -3.33 5.19 6.38
N LYS A 79 -3.82 5.54 7.59
CA LYS A 79 -3.20 6.60 8.41
C LYS A 79 -1.75 6.30 8.82
N LEU A 80 -1.39 5.03 8.97
CA LEU A 80 -0.02 4.62 9.26
C LEU A 80 0.86 4.60 8.01
N LEU A 81 0.29 4.29 6.84
CA LEU A 81 1.02 4.19 5.58
C LEU A 81 1.35 5.54 4.94
N LEU A 82 0.53 6.56 5.16
CA LEU A 82 0.76 7.92 4.67
C LEU A 82 2.11 8.52 5.13
N PRO A 83 2.46 8.53 6.43
CA PRO A 83 3.76 9.04 6.87
C PRO A 83 4.94 8.17 6.40
N GLU A 84 4.73 6.86 6.23
CA GLU A 84 5.74 5.94 5.67
C GLU A 84 5.92 6.09 4.15
N LYS A 85 5.15 6.99 3.51
CA LYS A 85 5.16 7.23 2.05
C LYS A 85 4.84 5.98 1.22
N ARG A 86 4.11 5.02 1.79
CA ARG A 86 3.66 3.78 1.14
C ARG A 86 2.31 3.99 0.45
N PHE A 87 2.26 4.95 -0.47
CA PHE A 87 1.01 5.41 -1.09
C PHE A 87 0.32 4.36 -1.97
N GLU A 88 1.08 3.53 -2.71
CA GLU A 88 0.51 2.46 -3.54
C GLU A 88 -0.29 1.45 -2.71
N LEU A 89 0.24 1.06 -1.54
CA LEU A 89 -0.46 0.18 -0.61
C LEU A 89 -1.70 0.87 -0.03
N ALA A 90 -1.59 2.15 0.36
CA ALA A 90 -2.72 2.92 0.85
C ALA A 90 -3.85 3.04 -0.18
N LEU A 91 -3.52 3.26 -1.46
CA LEU A 91 -4.48 3.29 -2.57
C LEU A 91 -5.16 1.94 -2.76
N LYS A 92 -4.38 0.85 -2.72
CA LYS A 92 -4.93 -0.49 -2.84
C LYS A 92 -5.90 -0.81 -1.70
N LEU A 93 -5.54 -0.43 -0.48
CA LEU A 93 -6.41 -0.58 0.70
C LEU A 93 -7.69 0.25 0.58
N ALA A 94 -7.60 1.49 0.09
CA ALA A 94 -8.78 2.33 -0.13
C ALA A 94 -9.76 1.70 -1.15
N ASN A 95 -9.26 1.04 -2.19
CA ASN A 95 -10.09 0.37 -3.20
C ASN A 95 -10.83 -0.87 -2.68
N ILE A 96 -10.25 -1.62 -1.74
CA ILE A 96 -10.86 -2.85 -1.20
C ILE A 96 -11.74 -2.62 0.03
N THR A 97 -11.87 -1.37 0.48
CA THR A 97 -12.68 -1.08 1.67
C THR A 97 -14.16 -1.35 1.35
N ASP A 98 -15.02 -1.59 2.35
CA ASP A 98 -16.47 -1.74 2.16
C ASP A 98 -17.24 -0.42 2.33
N ASP A 99 -16.54 0.71 2.34
CA ASP A 99 -17.13 2.05 2.45
C ASP A 99 -18.06 2.37 1.27
N SER A 100 -18.88 3.41 1.43
CA SER A 100 -19.71 3.94 0.35
C SER A 100 -18.86 4.38 -0.85
N GLU A 101 -19.40 4.31 -2.07
CA GLU A 101 -18.66 4.71 -3.28
C GLU A 101 -18.15 6.16 -3.18
N GLU A 102 -18.95 7.06 -2.60
CA GLU A 102 -18.57 8.47 -2.40
C GLU A 102 -17.38 8.62 -1.45
N GLU A 103 -17.38 7.92 -0.31
CA GLU A 103 -16.29 7.96 0.65
C GLU A 103 -15.02 7.33 0.09
N LYS A 104 -15.15 6.22 -0.65
CA LYS A 104 -14.04 5.58 -1.36
C LYS A 104 -13.38 6.54 -2.33
N LEU A 105 -14.16 7.16 -3.21
CA LEU A 105 -13.64 8.10 -4.21
C LEU A 105 -12.94 9.27 -3.53
N LYS A 106 -13.49 9.80 -2.44
CA LYS A 106 -12.87 10.87 -1.66
C LYS A 106 -11.54 10.43 -1.04
N ASN A 107 -11.49 9.24 -0.43
CA ASN A 107 -10.27 8.70 0.17
C ASN A 107 -9.19 8.44 -0.88
N ILE A 108 -9.56 7.83 -2.02
CA ILE A 108 -8.65 7.57 -3.14
C ILE A 108 -8.09 8.89 -3.67
N TYR A 109 -8.96 9.88 -3.92
CA TYR A 109 -8.55 11.21 -4.39
C TYR A 109 -7.54 11.85 -3.46
N GLN A 110 -7.78 11.82 -2.15
CA GLN A 110 -6.87 12.38 -1.15
C GLN A 110 -5.51 11.68 -1.14
N ILE A 111 -5.49 10.34 -1.12
CA ILE A 111 -4.25 9.56 -1.07
C ILE A 111 -3.46 9.75 -2.37
N GLN A 112 -4.12 9.76 -3.52
CA GLN A 112 -3.48 9.89 -4.82
C GLN A 112 -2.93 11.31 -5.04
N THR A 113 -3.64 12.33 -4.54
CA THR A 113 -3.13 13.71 -4.53
C THR A 113 -1.84 13.79 -3.73
N LEU A 114 -1.80 13.23 -2.51
CA LEU A 114 -0.59 13.17 -1.69
C LEU A 114 0.55 12.39 -2.37
N TYR A 115 0.22 11.30 -3.06
CA TYR A 115 1.18 10.51 -3.82
C TYR A 115 1.80 11.30 -4.98
N ALA A 116 0.98 12.02 -5.75
CA ALA A 116 1.43 12.84 -6.87
C ALA A 116 2.37 13.96 -6.38
N PHE A 117 2.06 14.59 -5.25
CA PHE A 117 2.95 15.55 -4.59
C PHE A 117 4.27 14.94 -4.12
N ASP A 118 4.25 13.75 -3.49
CA ASP A 118 5.49 13.10 -3.05
C ASP A 118 6.38 12.68 -4.23
N LEU A 119 5.78 12.19 -5.32
CA LEU A 119 6.50 11.90 -6.58
C LEU A 119 7.13 13.15 -7.18
N PHE A 120 6.42 14.27 -7.13
CA PHE A 120 6.92 15.57 -7.57
C PHE A 120 8.15 16.00 -6.77
N HIS A 121 8.07 15.93 -5.43
CA HIS A 121 9.20 16.26 -4.55
C HIS A 121 10.41 15.32 -4.75
N LYS A 122 10.16 14.06 -5.16
CA LYS A 122 11.20 13.10 -5.54
C LYS A 122 11.78 13.32 -6.95
N LYS A 123 11.37 14.38 -7.66
CA LYS A 123 11.76 14.70 -9.04
C LYS A 123 11.31 13.67 -10.08
N ASN A 124 10.34 12.82 -9.73
CA ASN A 124 9.74 11.87 -10.67
C ASN A 124 8.52 12.51 -11.35
N TYR A 125 8.81 13.52 -12.18
CA TYR A 125 7.78 14.37 -12.78
C TYR A 125 6.87 13.61 -13.74
N GLU A 126 7.39 12.62 -14.47
CA GLU A 126 6.59 11.81 -15.40
C GLU A 126 5.51 11.01 -14.67
N LYS A 127 5.89 10.24 -13.63
CA LYS A 127 4.90 9.50 -12.82
C LYS A 127 3.95 10.45 -12.10
N SER A 128 4.46 11.55 -11.54
CA SER A 128 3.64 12.55 -10.85
C SER A 128 2.57 13.15 -11.77
N MET A 129 2.94 13.56 -12.98
CA MET A 129 2.02 14.15 -13.95
C MET A 129 0.97 13.14 -14.44
N ASN A 130 1.35 11.88 -14.62
CA ASN A 130 0.39 10.81 -14.93
C ASN A 130 -0.64 10.63 -13.82
N GLU A 131 -0.24 10.71 -12.55
CA GLU A 131 -1.17 10.63 -11.42
C GLU A 131 -2.09 11.86 -11.33
N PHE A 132 -1.56 13.07 -11.53
CA PHE A 132 -2.39 14.29 -11.61
C PHE A 132 -3.39 14.26 -12.77
N SER A 133 -2.99 13.72 -13.92
CA SER A 133 -3.89 13.55 -15.07
C SER A 133 -5.03 12.57 -14.78
N LYS A 134 -4.75 11.45 -14.10
CA LYS A 134 -5.79 10.50 -13.67
C LYS A 134 -6.81 11.13 -12.71
N LEU A 135 -6.36 12.10 -11.90
CA LEU A 135 -7.20 12.82 -10.95
C LEU A 135 -8.06 13.92 -11.59
N ASN A 136 -7.88 14.22 -12.89
CA ASN A 136 -8.44 15.41 -13.54
C ASN A 136 -8.19 16.69 -12.72
N THR A 137 -7.04 16.76 -12.02
CA THR A 137 -6.65 17.96 -11.27
C THR A 137 -6.47 19.11 -12.25
N ASP A 138 -6.93 20.31 -11.88
CA ASP A 138 -6.80 21.50 -12.72
C ASP A 138 -5.31 21.69 -13.10
N PRO A 139 -4.97 21.72 -14.40
CA PRO A 139 -3.61 21.98 -14.86
C PRO A 139 -3.00 23.24 -14.21
N TYR A 140 -3.80 24.26 -13.88
CA TYR A 140 -3.32 25.45 -13.18
C TYR A 140 -2.77 25.14 -11.78
N ASP A 141 -3.39 24.25 -11.03
CA ASP A 141 -2.92 23.87 -9.69
C ASP A 141 -1.66 23.01 -9.76
N VAL A 142 -1.50 22.23 -10.83
CA VAL A 142 -0.26 21.48 -11.10
C VAL A 142 0.88 22.41 -11.53
N ILE A 143 0.60 23.42 -12.37
CA ILE A 143 1.60 24.40 -12.84
C ILE A 143 2.14 25.24 -11.68
N LYS A 144 1.30 25.62 -10.71
CA LYS A 144 1.74 26.35 -9.49
C LYS A 144 2.82 25.61 -8.69
N LEU A 145 2.97 24.29 -8.87
CA LEU A 145 3.99 23.49 -8.19
C LEU A 145 5.37 23.64 -8.78
N PHE A 146 5.48 24.21 -9.98
CA PHE A 146 6.74 24.55 -10.63
C PHE A 146 7.01 26.06 -10.48
N PRO A 147 7.59 26.53 -9.36
CA PRO A 147 7.89 27.95 -9.18
C PRO A 147 8.82 28.48 -10.27
N GLU A 148 9.71 27.66 -10.84
CA GLU A 148 10.58 28.03 -11.96
C GLU A 148 9.81 28.34 -13.26
N LEU A 149 8.68 27.66 -13.53
CA LEU A 149 7.84 27.94 -14.70
C LEU A 149 6.97 29.19 -14.52
N VAL A 150 6.64 29.55 -13.28
CA VAL A 150 5.79 30.72 -12.97
C VAL A 150 6.62 32.01 -13.03
N LEU A 151 7.93 31.93 -12.81
CA LEU A 151 8.82 33.09 -12.83
C LEU A 151 9.10 33.64 -14.24
N GLU A 152 8.88 32.87 -15.31
CA GLU A 152 9.09 33.34 -16.69
C GLU A 152 7.95 34.21 -17.25
N GLN A 153 6.80 34.33 -16.57
CA GLN A 153 5.70 35.18 -17.05
C GLN A 153 5.74 36.63 -16.53
N ASN A 154 6.74 36.99 -15.73
CA ASN A 154 6.89 38.36 -15.19
C ASN A 154 7.98 39.19 -15.88
N GLU A 155 8.56 38.71 -16.99
CA GLU A 155 9.47 39.50 -17.82
C GLU A 155 8.98 39.54 -19.28
N THR A 156 7.93 40.31 -19.58
CA THR A 156 7.87 41.26 -20.72
C THR A 156 6.59 42.09 -20.73
#